data_AF-A0A7L8UH79-F1
#
_entry.id   AF-A0A7L8UH79-F1
#
_cell.length_a   1.000
_cell.length_b   1.000
_cell.length_c   1.000
_cell.angle_alpha   90.00
_cell.angle_beta   90.00
_cell.angle_gamma   90.00
#
_symmetry.space_group_name_H-M   'P 1'
#
loop_
_entity.id
_entity.type
_entity.pdbx_description
1 polymer ?
#
loop_
_entity_poly.entity_id
_entity_poly.type
_entity_poly.pdbx_seq_one_letter_code
_entity_poly.pdbx_strand_id
1 'polypeptide(L)'
;MNKYTILKWEKLLLWLIPPILRKKTHAQWLNVLLAPIRSIYEETLYKMQHTGQVIYLEKVLNETFNPTKNYNPNASTEQKRLNELIYIDESVKPTLQYVYLHKEYYEPDGTLMIPLLKIFKREEYKNKNNKPVYLAHRKDYTTLAYANFRVFIPEILITNGTITIQPDKNGAVSKTAAIKVANIEFHNLLNFYKLAGKSYESYPYSPEVLEK
;
A
#
# COMPACT_ATOMS: atom_id res chain seq x y z
N MET A 1 0.21 -12.17 1.12
CA MET A 1 -1.07 -12.73 1.58
C MET A 1 -2.15 -12.21 0.65
N ASN A 2 -2.94 -13.08 -0.01
CA ASN A 2 -4.12 -12.58 -0.73
C ASN A 2 -5.01 -11.91 0.32
N LYS A 3 -5.37 -10.65 0.11
CA LYS A 3 -6.28 -9.94 1.01
C LYS A 3 -7.68 -10.53 0.78
N TYR A 4 -7.98 -11.67 1.40
CA TYR A 4 -9.29 -12.33 1.32
C TYR A 4 -10.42 -11.43 1.78
N THR A 5 -10.09 -10.41 2.57
CA THR A 5 -11.01 -9.38 3.01
C THR A 5 -11.31 -8.34 1.95
N ILE A 6 -10.54 -8.21 0.86
CA ILE A 6 -10.78 -7.25 -0.23
C ILE A 6 -11.73 -7.83 -1.27
N LEU A 7 -12.96 -7.32 -1.30
CA LEU A 7 -14.00 -7.67 -2.25
C LEU A 7 -13.83 -6.89 -3.55
N LYS A 8 -13.77 -7.61 -4.68
CA LYS A 8 -13.85 -7.00 -6.01
C LYS A 8 -15.32 -6.88 -6.39
N TRP A 9 -15.95 -5.76 -6.00
CA TRP A 9 -17.38 -5.51 -6.17
C TRP A 9 -17.91 -5.78 -7.58
N GLU A 10 -17.21 -5.36 -8.62
CA GLU A 10 -17.63 -5.60 -10.01
C GLU A 10 -17.69 -7.08 -10.38
N LYS A 11 -16.70 -7.86 -9.93
CA LYS A 11 -16.64 -9.31 -10.20
C LYS A 11 -17.66 -10.06 -9.35
N LEU A 12 -17.83 -9.65 -8.10
CA LEU A 12 -18.79 -10.22 -7.17
C LEU A 12 -20.22 -10.03 -7.67
N LEU A 13 -20.54 -8.83 -8.16
CA LEU A 13 -21.84 -8.51 -8.76
C LEU A 13 -22.09 -9.41 -9.98
N LEU A 14 -21.07 -9.62 -10.83
CA LEU A 14 -21.18 -10.48 -12.00
C LEU A 14 -21.36 -11.98 -11.63
N TRP A 15 -20.80 -12.42 -10.50
CA TRP A 15 -20.94 -13.78 -9.98
C TRP A 15 -22.29 -14.04 -9.30
N LEU A 16 -22.85 -13.04 -8.59
CA LEU A 16 -24.16 -13.18 -7.95
C LEU A 16 -25.34 -13.06 -8.93
N ILE A 17 -25.17 -12.39 -10.08
CA ILE A 17 -26.23 -12.30 -11.08
C ILE A 17 -26.27 -13.59 -11.92
N PRO A 18 -27.43 -14.27 -12.01
CA PRO A 18 -27.62 -15.40 -12.92
C PRO A 18 -27.32 -14.99 -14.38
N PRO A 19 -26.73 -15.88 -15.20
CA PRO A 19 -26.33 -15.53 -16.58
C PRO A 19 -27.47 -14.92 -17.42
N ILE A 20 -28.71 -15.35 -17.18
CA ILE A 20 -29.93 -14.92 -17.88
C ILE A 20 -30.29 -13.45 -17.58
N LEU A 21 -29.93 -12.96 -16.39
CA LEU A 21 -30.24 -11.60 -15.91
C LEU A 21 -29.08 -10.62 -16.05
N ARG A 22 -27.98 -11.02 -16.70
CA ARG A 22 -26.75 -10.20 -16.85
C ARG A 22 -26.87 -9.12 -17.94
N LYS A 23 -28.04 -8.48 -18.04
CA LYS A 23 -28.23 -7.31 -18.91
C LYS A 23 -27.59 -6.07 -18.27
N LYS A 24 -27.03 -5.19 -19.10
CA LYS A 24 -26.32 -3.98 -18.65
C LYS A 24 -27.17 -3.10 -17.71
N THR A 25 -28.45 -2.96 -17.99
CA THR A 25 -29.40 -2.17 -17.19
C THR A 25 -29.59 -2.74 -15.77
N HIS A 26 -29.73 -4.06 -15.65
CA HIS A 26 -29.96 -4.73 -14.38
C HIS A 26 -28.69 -4.72 -13.52
N ALA A 27 -27.52 -4.90 -14.14
CA ALA A 27 -26.23 -4.78 -13.46
C ALA A 27 -25.99 -3.37 -12.92
N GLN A 28 -26.31 -2.33 -13.71
CA GLN A 28 -26.19 -0.94 -13.27
C GLN A 28 -27.16 -0.61 -12.13
N TRP A 29 -28.41 -1.06 -12.22
CA TRP A 29 -29.39 -0.87 -11.16
C TRP A 29 -28.98 -1.55 -9.85
N LEU A 30 -28.49 -2.80 -9.93
CA LEU A 30 -27.98 -3.51 -8.76
C LEU A 30 -26.74 -2.82 -8.16
N ASN A 31 -25.87 -2.24 -9.00
CA ASN A 31 -24.71 -1.50 -8.54
C ASN A 31 -25.10 -0.27 -7.70
N VAL A 32 -26.18 0.43 -8.10
CA VAL A 32 -26.72 1.54 -7.30
C VAL A 32 -27.26 1.05 -5.96
N LEU A 33 -27.96 -0.09 -5.92
CA LEU A 33 -28.47 -0.68 -4.68
C LEU A 33 -27.35 -1.17 -3.74
N LEU A 34 -26.22 -1.62 -4.29
CA LEU A 34 -25.07 -2.09 -3.52
C LEU A 34 -24.18 -0.95 -3.02
N ALA A 35 -24.33 0.28 -3.53
CA ALA A 35 -23.55 1.44 -3.10
C ALA A 35 -23.51 1.68 -1.58
N PRO A 36 -24.63 1.66 -0.83
CA PRO A 36 -24.60 1.81 0.63
C PRO A 36 -23.86 0.67 1.33
N ILE A 37 -24.03 -0.58 0.87
CA ILE A 37 -23.34 -1.75 1.42
C ILE A 37 -21.84 -1.63 1.18
N ARG A 38 -21.43 -1.17 0.00
CA ARG A 38 -20.03 -0.91 -0.32
C ARG A 38 -19.42 0.14 0.62
N SER A 39 -20.14 1.22 0.90
CA SER A 39 -19.69 2.27 1.84
C SER A 39 -19.45 1.69 3.25
N ILE A 40 -20.41 0.93 3.79
CA ILE A 40 -20.29 0.27 5.10
C ILE A 40 -19.12 -0.72 5.12
N TYR A 41 -18.95 -1.47 4.03
CA TYR A 41 -17.85 -2.41 3.89
C TYR A 41 -16.50 -1.70 3.88
N GLU A 42 -16.35 -0.59 3.15
CA GLU A 42 -15.09 0.18 3.13
C GLU A 42 -14.77 0.75 4.53
N GLU A 43 -15.77 1.25 5.25
CA GLU A 43 -15.61 1.75 6.62
C GLU A 43 -15.20 0.63 7.60
N THR A 44 -15.86 -0.53 7.54
CA THR A 44 -15.58 -1.67 8.41
C THR A 44 -14.24 -2.32 8.07
N LEU A 45 -13.89 -2.43 6.79
CA LEU A 45 -12.59 -2.95 6.36
C LEU A 45 -11.44 -2.13 6.94
N TYR A 46 -11.55 -0.81 6.91
CA TYR A 46 -10.55 0.08 7.50
C TYR A 46 -10.42 -0.16 9.01
N LYS A 47 -11.54 -0.20 9.74
CA LYS A 47 -11.57 -0.49 11.19
C LYS A 47 -11.01 -1.88 11.54
N MET A 48 -11.17 -2.86 10.65
CA MET A 48 -10.61 -4.21 10.82
C MET A 48 -9.11 -4.30 10.49
N GLN A 49 -8.64 -3.49 9.53
CA GLN A 49 -7.24 -3.48 9.10
C GLN A 49 -6.34 -2.71 10.06
N HIS A 50 -6.86 -1.69 10.74
CA HIS A 50 -6.08 -0.89 11.69
C HIS A 50 -6.43 -1.22 13.14
N THR A 51 -5.42 -1.56 13.94
CA THR A 51 -5.60 -1.70 15.40
C THR A 51 -5.72 -0.33 16.06
N GLY A 52 -6.41 -0.25 17.20
CA GLY A 52 -6.57 1.01 17.95
C GLY A 52 -5.24 1.71 18.29
N GLN A 53 -4.16 0.95 18.46
CA GLN A 53 -2.81 1.48 18.64
C GLN A 53 -2.30 2.26 17.43
N VAL A 54 -2.56 1.77 16.21
CA VAL A 54 -2.18 2.46 14.97
C VAL A 54 -2.97 3.75 14.82
N ILE A 55 -4.28 3.69 15.06
CA ILE A 55 -5.16 4.87 14.98
C ILE A 55 -4.72 5.95 15.97
N TYR A 56 -4.37 5.55 17.20
CA TYR A 56 -3.87 6.46 18.22
C TYR A 56 -2.52 7.05 17.85
N LEU A 57 -1.59 6.24 17.34
CA LEU A 57 -0.28 6.68 16.88
C LEU A 57 -0.40 7.70 15.74
N GLU A 58 -1.27 7.45 14.75
CA GLU A 58 -1.56 8.42 13.68
C GLU A 58 -2.12 9.73 14.25
N LYS A 59 -3.04 9.65 15.22
CA LYS A 59 -3.60 10.83 15.87
C LYS A 59 -2.50 11.67 16.52
N VAL A 60 -1.68 11.07 17.37
CA VAL A 60 -0.61 11.77 18.09
C VAL A 60 0.42 12.36 17.13
N LEU A 61 0.79 11.64 16.06
CA LEU A 61 1.69 12.16 15.03
C LEU A 61 1.12 13.39 14.32
N ASN A 62 -0.17 13.40 14.00
CA ASN A 62 -0.79 14.56 13.37
C ASN A 62 -0.96 15.73 14.34
N GLU A 63 -1.33 15.48 15.60
CA GLU A 63 -1.45 16.54 16.61
C GLU A 63 -0.10 17.21 16.91
N THR A 64 0.99 16.45 16.87
CA THR A 64 2.35 16.97 17.15
C THR A 64 2.98 17.64 15.94
N PHE A 65 2.92 17.04 14.75
CA PHE A 65 3.63 17.53 13.56
C PHE A 65 2.76 18.25 12.52
N ASN A 66 1.42 18.17 12.64
CA ASN A 66 0.48 18.83 11.73
C ASN A 66 -0.71 19.47 12.48
N PRO A 67 -0.45 20.41 13.42
CA PRO A 67 -1.49 20.95 14.31
C PRO A 67 -2.56 21.76 13.58
N THR A 68 -2.32 22.16 12.32
CA THR A 68 -3.26 22.94 11.51
C THR A 68 -4.44 22.11 11.00
N LYS A 69 -4.31 20.78 10.99
CA LYS A 69 -5.33 19.88 10.43
C LYS A 69 -5.92 18.98 11.48
N ASN A 70 -7.24 18.87 11.50
CA ASN A 70 -7.94 17.98 12.41
C ASN A 70 -7.87 16.53 11.91
N TYR A 71 -7.36 15.63 12.75
CA TYR A 71 -7.27 14.22 12.44
C TYR A 71 -8.60 13.51 12.69
N ASN A 72 -9.17 12.88 11.66
CA ASN A 72 -10.35 12.03 11.78
C ASN A 72 -9.95 10.53 11.73
N PRO A 73 -10.14 9.76 12.82
CA PRO A 73 -9.87 8.33 12.87
C PRO A 73 -10.63 7.49 11.84
N ASN A 74 -11.84 7.91 11.47
CA ASN A 74 -12.73 7.15 10.60
C ASN A 74 -12.51 7.46 9.11
N ALA A 75 -11.60 8.39 8.78
CA ALA A 75 -11.28 8.71 7.40
C ALA A 75 -10.50 7.57 6.74
N SER A 76 -10.83 7.28 5.48
CA SER A 76 -10.09 6.29 4.69
C SER A 76 -8.66 6.76 4.39
N THR A 77 -7.77 5.83 4.05
CA THR A 77 -6.38 6.14 3.67
C THR A 77 -6.30 7.16 2.52
N GLU A 78 -7.21 7.08 1.55
CA GLU A 78 -7.27 8.03 0.43
C GLU A 78 -7.69 9.43 0.89
N GLN A 79 -8.69 9.53 1.76
CA GLN A 79 -9.12 10.80 2.35
C GLN A 79 -8.02 11.43 3.19
N LYS A 80 -7.29 10.63 3.98
CA LYS A 80 -6.12 11.09 4.75
C LYS A 80 -5.02 11.63 3.85
N ARG A 81 -4.76 10.95 2.73
CA ARG A 81 -3.78 11.38 1.72
C ARG A 81 -4.18 12.71 1.06
N LEU A 82 -5.46 12.86 0.70
CA LEU A 82 -5.99 14.11 0.13
C LEU A 82 -5.95 15.26 1.13
N ASN A 83 -6.22 14.98 2.41
CA ASN A 83 -6.13 15.95 3.48
C ASN A 83 -4.69 16.21 3.94
N GLU A 84 -3.68 15.59 3.31
CA GLU A 84 -2.26 15.72 3.62
C GLU A 84 -1.97 15.46 5.11
N LEU A 85 -2.55 14.38 5.65
CA LEU A 85 -2.32 13.89 7.00
C LEU A 85 -1.20 12.85 7.01
N ILE A 86 -0.49 12.73 8.13
CA ILE A 86 0.41 11.61 8.37
C ILE A 86 -0.43 10.35 8.58
N TYR A 87 -0.15 9.29 7.84
CA TYR A 87 -0.86 8.02 8.00
C TYR A 87 0.10 6.84 7.94
N ILE A 88 -0.31 5.71 8.49
CA ILE A 88 0.48 4.49 8.60
C ILE A 88 -0.20 3.40 7.79
N ASP A 89 0.58 2.71 6.97
CA ASP A 89 0.12 1.50 6.26
C ASP A 89 1.01 0.32 6.65
N GLU A 90 0.42 -0.87 6.70
CA GLU A 90 1.18 -2.08 6.95
C GLU A 90 2.01 -2.43 5.72
N SER A 91 3.30 -2.70 5.92
CA SER A 91 4.15 -3.13 4.81
C SER A 91 3.93 -4.63 4.59
N VAL A 92 3.44 -4.99 3.40
CA VAL A 92 3.35 -6.39 3.02
C VAL A 92 4.74 -6.84 2.57
N LYS A 93 5.41 -7.64 3.41
CA LYS A 93 6.61 -8.36 2.98
C LYS A 93 6.28 -9.16 1.71
N PRO A 94 7.00 -9.00 0.60
CA PRO A 94 6.76 -9.79 -0.59
C PRO A 94 6.92 -11.28 -0.23
N THR A 95 5.95 -12.09 -0.64
CA THR A 95 6.05 -13.55 -0.52
C THR A 95 7.06 -14.05 -1.54
N LEU A 96 8.05 -14.82 -1.09
CA LEU A 96 8.96 -15.51 -2.00
C LEU A 96 8.14 -16.39 -2.95
N GLN A 97 8.20 -16.09 -4.24
CA GLN A 97 7.67 -16.96 -5.28
C GLN A 97 8.85 -17.70 -5.89
N TYR A 98 8.79 -19.03 -5.88
CA TYR A 98 9.80 -19.86 -6.51
C TYR A 98 9.61 -19.82 -8.03
N VAL A 99 10.68 -19.51 -8.75
CA VAL A 99 10.74 -19.78 -10.19
C VAL A 99 11.15 -21.24 -10.31
N TYR A 100 10.26 -22.07 -10.87
CA TYR A 100 10.45 -23.52 -11.00
C TYR A 100 11.73 -23.84 -11.79
N LEU A 101 12.36 -24.97 -11.43
CA LEU A 101 13.52 -25.49 -12.15
C LEU A 101 13.03 -26.24 -13.40
N HIS A 102 13.88 -26.31 -14.42
CA HIS A 102 13.62 -26.92 -15.74
C HIS A 102 13.02 -28.35 -15.73
N LYS A 103 13.04 -29.03 -14.58
CA LYS A 103 12.61 -30.42 -14.37
C LYS A 103 11.11 -30.55 -14.10
N GLU A 104 10.42 -29.45 -13.79
CA GLU A 104 9.00 -29.43 -13.36
C GLU A 104 8.04 -29.05 -14.50
N TYR A 105 8.53 -28.98 -15.74
CA TYR A 105 7.80 -28.50 -16.94
C TYR A 105 7.25 -29.60 -17.84
N TYR A 106 7.37 -30.86 -17.45
CA TYR A 106 6.86 -31.97 -18.23
C TYR A 106 5.48 -32.37 -17.68
N GLU A 107 4.45 -32.22 -18.51
CA GLU A 107 3.24 -33.03 -18.37
C GLU A 107 3.60 -34.52 -18.60
N PRO A 108 2.75 -35.48 -18.18
CA PRO A 108 2.99 -36.91 -18.44
C PRO A 108 3.23 -37.24 -19.93
N ASP A 109 2.84 -36.36 -20.85
CA ASP A 109 3.04 -36.49 -22.31
C ASP A 109 4.34 -35.84 -22.85
N GLY A 110 5.17 -35.21 -21.99
CA GLY A 110 6.52 -34.76 -22.34
C GLY A 110 6.64 -33.42 -23.10
N THR A 111 5.54 -32.69 -23.33
CA THR A 111 5.57 -31.36 -23.98
C THR A 111 6.06 -30.25 -23.04
N LEU A 112 7.09 -29.53 -23.48
CA LEU A 112 7.75 -28.45 -22.73
C LEU A 112 6.92 -27.15 -22.78
N MET A 113 6.32 -26.73 -21.65
CA MET A 113 5.71 -25.41 -21.52
C MET A 113 6.76 -24.39 -21.03
N ILE A 114 7.23 -23.50 -21.89
CA ILE A 114 8.12 -22.39 -21.46
C ILE A 114 7.24 -21.23 -20.99
N PRO A 115 7.22 -20.86 -19.70
CA PRO A 115 6.60 -19.62 -19.30
C PRO A 115 7.44 -18.47 -19.87
N LEU A 116 6.81 -17.65 -20.71
CA LEU A 116 7.42 -16.44 -21.26
C LEU A 116 7.64 -15.42 -20.13
N LEU A 117 8.77 -15.52 -19.45
CA LEU A 117 9.21 -14.53 -18.48
C LEU A 117 9.77 -13.33 -19.25
N LYS A 118 8.92 -12.32 -19.49
CA LYS A 118 9.38 -11.06 -20.10
C LYS A 118 10.14 -10.25 -19.05
N ILE A 119 11.45 -10.15 -19.22
CA ILE A 119 12.32 -9.29 -18.43
C ILE A 119 12.20 -7.89 -19.00
N PHE A 120 11.73 -6.94 -18.20
CA PHE A 120 11.62 -5.53 -18.60
C PHE A 120 12.78 -4.74 -18.01
N LYS A 121 13.43 -3.92 -18.83
CA LYS A 121 14.41 -2.94 -18.33
C LYS A 121 13.68 -1.80 -17.62
N ARG A 122 14.38 -1.10 -16.71
CA ARG A 122 13.83 0.02 -15.92
C ARG A 122 13.14 1.09 -16.78
N GLU A 123 13.67 1.32 -17.98
CA GLU A 123 13.17 2.34 -18.92
C GLU A 123 11.91 1.90 -19.68
N GLU A 124 11.69 0.59 -19.82
CA GLU A 124 10.54 -0.02 -20.52
C GLU A 124 9.28 -0.10 -19.62
N TYR A 125 9.42 0.28 -18.34
CA TYR A 125 8.39 0.17 -17.30
C TYR A 125 7.30 1.25 -17.36
N LYS A 126 7.31 2.15 -18.36
CA LYS A 126 6.34 3.26 -18.44
C LYS A 126 4.87 2.82 -18.59
N ASN A 127 4.61 1.57 -18.99
CA ASN A 127 3.26 1.05 -19.15
C ASN A 127 2.74 0.36 -17.87
N LYS A 128 1.77 1.01 -17.20
CA LYS A 128 1.12 0.62 -15.93
C LYS A 128 0.53 -0.80 -15.86
N ASN A 129 0.44 -1.54 -16.97
CA ASN A 129 -0.17 -2.87 -17.01
C ASN A 129 0.81 -4.02 -16.68
N ASN A 130 2.11 -3.76 -16.62
CA ASN A 130 3.10 -4.79 -16.33
C ASN A 130 3.51 -4.72 -14.86
N LYS A 131 3.00 -5.66 -14.04
CA LYS A 131 3.47 -5.80 -12.65
C LYS A 131 4.88 -6.39 -12.66
N PRO A 132 5.89 -5.71 -12.11
CA PRO A 132 7.25 -6.21 -12.17
C PRO A 132 7.38 -7.41 -11.22
N VAL A 133 7.89 -8.53 -11.75
CA VAL A 133 8.32 -9.67 -10.96
C VAL A 133 9.80 -9.46 -10.64
N TYR A 134 10.10 -9.20 -9.37
CA TYR A 134 11.48 -9.06 -8.91
C TYR A 134 12.05 -10.43 -8.58
N LEU A 135 13.13 -10.80 -9.28
CA LEU A 135 13.95 -11.95 -8.91
C LEU A 135 14.84 -11.55 -7.74
N ALA A 136 14.41 -11.88 -6.52
CA ALA A 136 15.21 -11.67 -5.32
C ALA A 136 16.09 -12.92 -5.09
N HIS A 137 17.38 -12.73 -4.90
CA HIS A 137 18.26 -13.81 -4.51
C HIS A 137 18.01 -14.18 -3.03
N ARG A 138 18.25 -15.44 -2.62
CA ARG A 138 18.07 -15.87 -1.21
C ARG A 138 18.87 -15.00 -0.22
N LYS A 139 20.02 -14.49 -0.66
CA LYS A 139 20.84 -13.55 0.12
C LYS A 139 20.13 -12.20 0.30
N ASP A 140 19.49 -11.67 -0.73
CA ASP A 140 18.76 -10.39 -0.65
C ASP A 140 17.61 -10.48 0.36
N TYR A 141 16.89 -11.61 0.40
CA TYR A 141 15.78 -11.81 1.36
C TYR A 141 16.23 -12.01 2.81
N THR A 142 17.48 -12.42 3.02
CA THR A 142 18.05 -12.62 4.36
C THR A 142 18.79 -11.38 4.86
N THR A 143 19.32 -10.54 3.97
CA THR A 143 20.01 -9.29 4.32
C THR A 143 19.08 -8.08 4.38
N LEU A 144 18.00 -8.04 3.59
CA LEU A 144 17.02 -6.96 3.62
C LEU A 144 16.05 -7.15 4.79
N ALA A 145 16.23 -6.34 5.84
CA ALA A 145 15.23 -6.19 6.89
C ALA A 145 14.04 -5.39 6.34
N TYR A 146 12.97 -6.08 5.97
CA TYR A 146 11.72 -5.43 5.56
C TYR A 146 11.07 -4.78 6.79
N ALA A 147 10.76 -3.49 6.70
CA ALA A 147 9.96 -2.82 7.70
C ALA A 147 8.59 -3.49 7.87
N ASN A 148 8.06 -3.53 9.10
CA ASN A 148 6.73 -4.08 9.36
C ASN A 148 5.63 -3.11 8.92
N PHE A 149 5.86 -1.80 9.02
CA PHE A 149 4.92 -0.77 8.62
C PHE A 149 5.62 0.44 8.03
N ARG A 150 4.88 1.24 7.27
CA ARG A 150 5.37 2.45 6.62
C ARG A 150 4.61 3.65 7.14
N VAL A 151 5.35 4.71 7.43
CA VAL A 151 4.81 6.00 7.86
C VAL A 151 4.88 6.95 6.67
N PHE A 152 3.72 7.34 6.16
CA PHE A 152 3.60 8.26 5.04
C PHE A 152 3.52 9.69 5.55
N ILE A 153 4.47 10.51 5.13
CA ILE A 153 4.63 11.90 5.54
C ILE A 153 4.35 12.79 4.32
N PRO A 154 3.43 13.76 4.42
CA PRO A 154 3.17 14.69 3.33
C PRO A 154 4.40 15.58 3.07
N GLU A 155 4.73 15.79 1.79
CA GLU A 155 5.89 16.59 1.37
C GLU A 155 5.87 18.02 1.94
N ILE A 156 4.68 18.58 2.17
CA ILE A 156 4.50 19.93 2.74
C ILE A 156 5.12 20.06 4.13
N LEU A 157 5.08 19.02 4.96
CA LEU A 157 5.69 19.05 6.29
C LEU A 157 7.22 18.99 6.24
N ILE A 158 7.77 18.44 5.16
CA ILE A 158 9.21 18.39 4.91
C ILE A 158 9.67 19.74 4.36
N THR A 159 8.93 20.33 3.40
CA THR A 159 9.27 21.65 2.83
C THR A 159 9.15 22.78 3.84
N ASN A 160 8.18 22.69 4.76
CA ASN A 160 7.99 23.68 5.82
C ASN A 160 9.04 23.58 6.94
N GLY A 161 9.90 22.56 6.91
CA GLY A 161 10.94 22.35 7.91
C GLY A 161 10.46 21.76 9.24
N THR A 162 9.16 21.46 9.38
CA THR A 162 8.59 20.82 10.58
C THR A 162 9.18 19.43 10.80
N ILE A 163 9.44 18.69 9.72
CA ILE A 163 10.13 17.41 9.77
C ILE A 163 11.44 17.54 8.97
N THR A 164 12.55 17.51 9.69
CA THR A 164 13.88 17.53 9.08
C THR A 164 14.26 16.13 8.60
N ILE A 165 14.76 16.06 7.37
CA ILE A 165 15.28 14.84 6.76
C ILE A 165 16.80 14.88 6.70
N GLN A 166 17.44 13.73 6.93
CA GLN A 166 18.87 13.61 6.65
C GLN A 166 19.08 13.65 5.13
N PRO A 167 20.02 14.46 4.62
CA PRO A 167 20.27 14.53 3.19
C PRO A 167 20.80 13.19 2.69
N ASP A 168 20.04 12.54 1.80
CA ASP A 168 20.60 11.47 0.97
C ASP A 168 21.60 12.08 -0.02
N LYS A 169 22.60 11.28 -0.41
CA LYS A 169 23.80 11.69 -1.19
C LYS A 169 23.55 12.52 -2.47
N ASN A 170 22.29 12.64 -2.92
CA ASN A 170 21.89 13.34 -4.14
C ASN A 170 20.93 14.53 -3.93
N GLY A 171 20.60 14.91 -2.69
CA GLY A 171 19.79 16.12 -2.39
C GLY A 171 18.34 16.13 -2.88
N ALA A 172 17.92 15.18 -3.71
CA ALA A 172 16.57 15.05 -4.23
C ALA A 172 15.77 13.98 -3.47
N VAL A 173 14.66 14.39 -2.88
CA VAL A 173 13.69 13.50 -2.21
C VAL A 173 13.00 12.66 -3.28
N SER A 174 13.38 11.39 -3.42
CA SER A 174 12.73 10.48 -4.36
C SER A 174 11.41 9.97 -3.78
N LYS A 175 10.32 10.13 -4.53
CA LYS A 175 8.95 9.65 -4.17
C LYS A 175 8.86 8.13 -3.92
N THR A 176 9.88 7.37 -4.34
CA THR A 176 9.87 5.89 -4.28
C THR A 176 10.85 5.31 -3.27
N ALA A 177 11.64 6.15 -2.58
CA ALA A 177 12.63 5.70 -1.60
C ALA A 177 12.22 6.06 -0.17
N ALA A 178 12.64 5.24 0.78
CA ALA A 178 12.46 5.55 2.20
C ALA A 178 13.35 6.73 2.60
N ILE A 179 12.80 7.66 3.38
CA ILE A 179 13.52 8.82 3.93
C ILE A 179 13.97 8.55 5.36
N LYS A 180 15.14 9.08 5.72
CA LYS A 180 15.60 9.11 7.11
C LYS A 180 15.21 10.44 7.74
N VAL A 181 14.24 10.40 8.64
CA VAL A 181 13.90 11.56 9.48
C VAL A 181 15.06 11.82 10.44
N ALA A 182 15.43 13.08 10.68
CA ALA A 182 16.49 13.46 11.61
C ALA A 182 15.94 13.80 13.00
N ASN A 183 14.64 14.09 13.10
CA ASN A 183 14.01 14.54 14.33
C ASN A 183 13.91 13.40 15.37
N ILE A 184 14.59 13.57 16.51
CA ILE A 184 14.65 12.59 17.60
C ILE A 184 13.27 12.39 18.23
N GLU A 185 12.48 13.47 18.36
CA GLU A 185 11.14 13.42 18.94
C GLU A 185 10.21 12.51 18.13
N PHE A 186 10.29 12.61 16.80
CA PHE A 186 9.54 11.75 15.87
C PHE A 186 9.87 10.27 16.08
N HIS A 187 11.17 9.95 16.23
CA HIS A 187 11.60 8.58 16.50
C HIS A 187 11.19 8.08 17.88
N ASN A 188 11.28 8.91 18.91
CA ASN A 188 10.86 8.56 20.27
C ASN A 188 9.36 8.24 20.32
N LEU A 189 8.54 9.06 19.66
CA LEU A 189 7.10 8.88 19.60
C LEU A 189 6.74 7.58 18.89
N LEU A 190 7.33 7.32 17.72
CA LEU A 190 7.16 6.06 17.01
C LEU A 190 7.62 4.85 17.84
N ASN A 191 8.76 4.96 18.52
CA ASN A 191 9.30 3.86 19.34
C ASN A 191 8.45 3.58 20.58
N PHE A 192 7.82 4.59 21.16
CA PHE A 192 6.97 4.45 22.33
C PHE A 192 5.64 3.75 22.01
N TYR A 193 5.00 4.14 20.90
CA TYR A 193 3.68 3.63 20.53
C TYR A 193 3.70 2.42 19.59
N LYS A 194 4.81 2.13 18.92
CA LYS A 194 4.92 0.90 18.13
C LYS A 194 4.94 -0.32 19.05
N LEU A 195 4.33 -1.40 18.59
CA LEU A 195 4.46 -2.71 19.24
C LEU A 195 5.93 -3.14 19.28
N ALA A 196 6.36 -3.69 20.41
CA ALA A 196 7.71 -4.21 20.59
C ALA A 196 8.06 -5.20 19.47
N GLY A 197 9.26 -5.05 18.90
CA GLY A 197 9.74 -5.88 17.78
C GLY A 197 9.26 -5.45 16.39
N LYS A 198 8.38 -4.44 16.27
CA LYS A 198 8.03 -3.87 14.95
C LYS A 198 9.05 -2.81 14.49
N SER A 199 9.45 -2.92 13.23
CA SER A 199 10.28 -1.97 12.50
C SER A 199 9.45 -1.09 11.57
N TYR A 200 9.95 0.10 11.22
CA TYR A 200 9.25 1.03 10.35
C TYR A 200 10.19 1.70 9.33
N GLU A 201 9.59 2.17 8.24
CA GLU A 201 10.21 3.05 7.25
C GLU A 201 9.33 4.28 7.06
N SER A 202 9.95 5.44 6.81
CA SER A 202 9.23 6.68 6.50
C SER A 202 9.28 6.94 5.00
N TYR A 203 8.17 7.38 4.40
CA TYR A 203 8.08 7.72 2.99
C TYR A 203 7.45 9.11 2.81
N PRO A 204 8.01 9.95 1.94
CA PRO A 204 7.37 11.19 1.53
C PRO A 204 6.25 10.88 0.53
N TYR A 205 5.18 11.66 0.56
CA TYR A 205 4.17 11.63 -0.49
C TYR A 205 3.66 13.03 -0.82
N SER A 206 3.35 13.25 -2.09
CA SER A 206 2.55 14.37 -2.55
C SER A 206 1.11 13.90 -2.76
N PRO A 207 0.09 14.68 -2.41
CA PRO A 207 -1.25 14.44 -2.93
C PRO A 207 -1.14 14.56 -4.46
N GLU A 208 -1.25 13.44 -5.18
CA GLU A 208 -1.44 13.50 -6.62
C GLU A 208 -2.83 14.11 -6.84
N VAL A 209 -2.87 15.29 -7.47
CA VAL A 209 -4.11 15.79 -8.07
C VAL A 209 -4.49 14.74 -9.10
N LEU A 210 -5.52 13.95 -8.79
CA LEU A 210 -6.22 13.16 -9.79
C LEU A 210 -6.85 14.18 -10.75
N GLU A 211 -6.12 14.56 -11.79
CA GLU A 211 -6.74 15.16 -12.98
C GLU A 211 -7.84 14.20 -13.42
N LYS A 212 -9.07 14.72 -13.40
CA LYS A 212 -10.30 14.01 -13.76
C LYS A 212 -10.28 13.54 -15.20
#